data_AF-A0A4Y4CU24-F1
#
_entry.id   AF-A0A4Y4CU24-F1
#
_cell.length_a   1.000
_cell.length_b   1.000
_cell.length_c   1.000
_cell.angle_alpha   90.00
_cell.angle_beta   90.00
_cell.angle_gamma   90.00
#
_symmetry.space_group_name_H-M   'P 1'
#
loop_
_entity.id
_entity.type
_entity.pdbx_description
1 polymer ?
#
loop_
_entity_poly.entity_id
_entity_poly.type
_entity_poly.pdbx_seq_one_letter_code
_entity_poly.pdbx_strand_id
1 'polypeptide(L)'
;MKLPALLWQAPKSAVPFRELIPDDQARQIKIALKQEWERVRKTWARNDAIREVANRRASNQQPFALDEEGEWLLKNWQHFQRIQQKTGRSLPTGEQILDGFDAPRLSRDGLERRVMRSICFPTLEEAEIALHMALMNSGWNLGTLTNLDAESPFLVAPHPKNQAQFVLSSGVEEETEATLQASKPRAKGKMQFCTGLVKHTSSPPFIVAAFLKRVAPLREQLKQQYTEAVKVLAQMQSSHADAKIVDAQYLKAQRLREGLRNVWLYVSSKGDVGWLNWSQQGRYKTHGQVKMGSYLCRFMVRLNEKRADHGLSPIPNITPSDFRDIYARWVYKQSGGNILSVMLALGHSRIGSTIGYLENTLFAAENDAHALRFMAHLIGQLEQGRIDLTILAQLVRDGELTPEMETRLTSYRQLMKSRIGTGCTDPRRPPESVAPNHVAGRLCGTHRCLKDCPNAKFLPESLDGIAMRVEELMTMLERLPRETWLRSGFDNELEAGEFLLDTLYPVEDVPSARVKWRKRIESGEHIIPGLGHIGPREFVEVA
;
A
#
# COMPACT_ATOMS: atom_id res chain seq x y z
N MET A 1 13.34 46.10 -27.03
CA MET A 1 14.56 45.43 -26.52
C MET A 1 14.18 44.04 -26.05
N LYS A 2 14.67 42.98 -26.72
CA LYS A 2 14.54 41.59 -26.24
C LYS A 2 15.72 41.32 -25.32
N LEU A 3 15.45 40.97 -24.06
CA LEU A 3 16.50 40.55 -23.14
C LEU A 3 17.10 39.21 -23.62
N PRO A 4 18.43 39.01 -23.54
CA PRO A 4 19.07 37.77 -23.95
C PRO A 4 18.63 36.63 -23.03
N ALA A 5 18.50 35.42 -23.61
CA ALA A 5 18.17 34.22 -22.88
C ALA A 5 19.30 33.89 -21.89
N LEU A 6 18.97 33.76 -20.60
CA LEU A 6 19.91 33.30 -19.59
C LEU A 6 20.30 31.84 -19.92
N LEU A 7 21.60 31.61 -20.17
CA LEU A 7 22.22 30.32 -20.51
C LEU A 7 22.31 29.33 -19.32
N TRP A 8 21.47 29.51 -18.29
CA TRP A 8 21.47 28.66 -17.12
C TRP A 8 20.21 27.79 -17.14
N GLN A 9 20.37 26.54 -17.59
CA GLN A 9 19.36 25.50 -17.41
C GLN A 9 19.43 25.02 -15.96
N ALA A 10 18.34 25.20 -15.19
CA ALA A 10 18.21 24.53 -13.91
C ALA A 10 18.28 23.00 -14.11
N PRO A 11 18.89 22.22 -13.19
CA PRO A 11 18.87 20.77 -13.28
C PRO A 11 17.42 20.26 -13.40
N LYS A 12 17.18 19.36 -14.37
CA LYS A 12 15.83 18.95 -14.83
C LYS A 12 15.01 18.09 -13.86
N SER A 13 15.52 17.80 -12.68
CA SER A 13 14.75 17.11 -11.64
C SER A 13 15.41 17.40 -10.30
N ALA A 14 14.63 17.94 -9.36
CA ALA A 14 15.07 18.01 -7.97
C ALA A 14 15.45 16.59 -7.53
N VAL A 15 16.59 16.44 -6.86
CA VAL A 15 16.94 15.20 -6.17
C VAL A 15 15.73 14.82 -5.30
N PRO A 16 15.19 13.60 -5.42
CA PRO A 16 14.05 13.18 -4.62
C PRO A 16 14.42 13.36 -3.14
N PHE A 17 13.69 14.27 -2.48
CA PHE A 17 14.04 14.77 -1.15
C PHE A 17 13.79 13.73 -0.04
N ARG A 18 13.19 12.58 -0.37
CA ARG A 18 12.54 11.72 0.61
C ARG A 18 12.90 10.24 0.44
N GLU A 19 13.80 9.78 1.28
CA GLU A 19 14.15 8.36 1.40
C GLU A 19 13.00 7.61 2.10
N LEU A 20 12.50 6.55 1.47
CA LEU A 20 11.43 5.73 2.02
C LEU A 20 11.97 4.77 3.07
N ILE A 21 11.20 4.59 4.15
CA ILE A 21 11.51 3.59 5.17
C ILE A 21 11.44 2.18 4.53
N PRO A 22 12.48 1.34 4.70
CA PRO A 22 12.49 -0.04 4.23
C PRO A 22 11.28 -0.86 4.71
N ASP A 23 10.82 -1.83 3.90
CA ASP A 23 9.59 -2.57 4.19
C ASP A 23 9.65 -3.40 5.47
N ASP A 24 10.82 -3.95 5.79
CA ASP A 24 11.07 -4.68 7.02
C ASP A 24 10.92 -3.76 8.24
N GLN A 25 11.49 -2.55 8.17
CA GLN A 25 11.38 -1.54 9.22
C GLN A 25 9.95 -1.02 9.35
N ALA A 26 9.28 -0.74 8.24
CA ALA A 26 7.88 -0.32 8.20
C ALA A 26 6.94 -1.37 8.81
N ARG A 27 7.18 -2.66 8.53
CA ARG A 27 6.43 -3.78 9.14
C ARG A 27 6.64 -3.83 10.64
N GLN A 28 7.87 -3.65 11.13
CA GLN A 28 8.17 -3.65 12.55
C GLN A 28 7.52 -2.48 13.29
N ILE A 29 7.56 -1.27 12.73
CA ILE A 29 6.84 -0.10 13.25
C ILE A 29 5.33 -0.40 13.36
N LYS A 30 4.74 -0.97 12.30
CA LYS A 30 3.31 -1.33 12.28
C LYS A 30 2.95 -2.33 13.39
N ILE A 31 3.78 -3.36 13.57
CA ILE A 31 3.58 -4.39 14.61
C ILE A 31 3.68 -3.76 15.99
N ALA A 32 4.69 -2.94 16.24
CA ALA A 32 4.90 -2.28 17.53
C ALA A 32 3.74 -1.33 17.89
N LEU A 33 3.26 -0.50 16.95
CA LEU A 33 2.08 0.35 17.16
C LEU A 33 0.82 -0.49 17.43
N LYS A 34 0.63 -1.59 16.69
CA LYS A 34 -0.51 -2.50 16.90
C LYS A 34 -0.46 -3.12 18.30
N GLN A 35 0.72 -3.49 18.80
CA GLN A 35 0.90 -4.00 20.16
C GLN A 35 0.62 -2.94 21.23
N GLU A 36 1.03 -1.68 21.02
CA GLU A 36 0.68 -0.58 21.94
C GLU A 36 -0.83 -0.35 21.98
N TRP A 37 -1.50 -0.32 20.82
CA TRP A 37 -2.95 -0.18 20.77
C TRP A 37 -3.69 -1.34 21.44
N GLU A 38 -3.23 -2.57 21.21
CA GLU A 38 -3.82 -3.74 21.87
C GLU A 38 -3.62 -3.71 23.40
N ARG A 39 -2.48 -3.19 23.87
CA ARG A 39 -2.25 -2.96 25.30
C ARG A 39 -3.27 -1.95 25.86
N VAL A 40 -3.51 -0.84 25.17
CA VAL A 40 -4.52 0.15 25.59
C VAL A 40 -5.90 -0.49 25.72
N ARG A 41 -6.30 -1.29 24.71
CA ARG A 41 -7.60 -1.98 24.74
C ARG A 41 -7.71 -2.98 25.89
N LYS A 42 -6.65 -3.75 26.17
CA LYS A 42 -6.61 -4.67 27.32
C LYS A 42 -6.72 -3.91 28.64
N THR A 43 -6.03 -2.78 28.78
CA THR A 43 -6.15 -1.90 29.95
C THR A 43 -7.57 -1.38 30.12
N TRP A 44 -8.22 -0.93 29.05
CA TRP A 44 -9.62 -0.48 29.11
C TRP A 44 -10.58 -1.61 29.49
N ALA A 45 -10.41 -2.81 28.92
CA ALA A 45 -11.21 -3.97 29.26
C ALA A 45 -11.05 -4.37 30.74
N ARG A 46 -9.81 -4.34 31.25
CA ARG A 46 -9.53 -4.54 32.68
C ARG A 46 -10.26 -3.51 33.54
N ASN A 47 -10.13 -2.23 33.19
CA ASN A 47 -10.75 -1.14 33.95
C ASN A 47 -12.28 -1.21 33.90
N ASP A 48 -12.88 -1.61 32.78
CA ASP A 48 -14.33 -1.80 32.67
C ASP A 48 -14.81 -2.99 33.51
N ALA A 49 -14.03 -4.07 33.61
CA ALA A 49 -14.31 -5.17 34.52
C ALA A 49 -14.27 -4.73 36.00
N ILE A 50 -13.30 -3.89 36.40
CA ILE A 50 -13.25 -3.31 37.75
C ILE A 50 -14.50 -2.48 38.06
N ARG A 51 -14.96 -1.68 37.08
CA ARG A 51 -16.19 -0.88 37.23
C ARG A 51 -17.44 -1.77 37.37
N GLU A 52 -17.49 -2.87 36.65
CA GLU A 52 -18.57 -3.84 36.77
C GLU A 52 -18.59 -4.52 38.14
N VAL A 53 -17.42 -4.95 38.65
CA VAL A 53 -17.28 -5.51 40.01
C VAL A 53 -17.73 -4.50 41.06
N ALA A 54 -17.37 -3.23 40.92
CA ALA A 54 -17.84 -2.18 41.83
C ALA A 54 -19.36 -2.07 41.87
N ASN A 55 -20.02 -2.10 40.71
CA ASN A 55 -21.48 -2.05 40.62
C ASN A 55 -22.15 -3.30 41.22
N ARG A 56 -21.56 -4.49 41.02
CA ARG A 56 -22.04 -5.74 41.63
C ARG A 56 -21.92 -5.73 43.16
N ARG A 57 -20.78 -5.27 43.69
CA ARG A 57 -20.57 -5.09 45.15
C ARG A 57 -21.56 -4.09 45.74
N ALA A 58 -21.83 -2.98 45.04
CA ALA A 58 -22.83 -2.00 45.47
C ALA A 58 -24.27 -2.56 45.45
N SER A 59 -24.54 -3.58 44.63
CA SER A 59 -25.85 -4.24 44.49
C SER A 59 -25.98 -5.52 45.32
N ASN A 60 -25.08 -5.77 46.28
CA ASN A 60 -25.02 -7.00 47.11
C ASN A 60 -24.97 -8.32 46.31
N GLN A 61 -24.45 -8.30 45.08
CA GLN A 61 -24.23 -9.51 44.28
C GLN A 61 -22.83 -10.09 44.55
N GLN A 62 -22.67 -11.43 44.45
CA GLN A 62 -21.38 -12.09 44.64
C GLN A 62 -20.36 -11.57 43.61
N PRO A 63 -19.29 -10.87 44.04
CA PRO A 63 -18.27 -10.38 43.13
C PRO A 63 -17.28 -11.50 42.78
N PHE A 64 -16.62 -11.37 41.63
CA PHE A 64 -15.44 -12.19 41.33
C PHE A 64 -14.28 -11.82 42.27
N ALA A 65 -13.46 -12.81 42.64
CA ALA A 65 -12.21 -12.56 43.36
C ALA A 65 -11.26 -11.74 42.47
N LEU A 66 -10.72 -10.65 43.02
CA LEU A 66 -9.72 -9.81 42.38
C LEU A 66 -8.34 -10.11 43.00
N ASP A 67 -7.28 -9.88 42.22
CA ASP A 67 -5.92 -9.85 42.72
C ASP A 67 -5.64 -8.55 43.51
N GLU A 68 -4.47 -8.45 44.13
CA GLU A 68 -4.08 -7.27 44.92
C GLU A 68 -4.12 -5.97 44.10
N GLU A 69 -3.69 -6.01 42.84
CA GLU A 69 -3.75 -4.87 41.93
C GLU A 69 -5.21 -4.50 41.60
N GLY A 70 -6.08 -5.49 41.37
CA GLY A 70 -7.50 -5.29 41.12
C GLY A 70 -8.23 -4.69 42.31
N GLU A 71 -7.95 -5.12 43.54
CA GLU A 71 -8.50 -4.50 44.76
C GLU A 71 -8.02 -3.05 44.93
N TRP A 72 -6.75 -2.77 44.60
CA TRP A 72 -6.23 -1.40 44.61
C TRP A 72 -6.93 -0.48 43.60
N LEU A 73 -7.15 -0.97 42.37
CA LEU A 73 -7.92 -0.24 41.35
C LEU A 73 -9.37 -0.03 41.76
N LEU A 74 -9.99 -1.05 42.35
CA LEU A 74 -11.35 -0.99 42.83
C LEU A 74 -11.51 0.06 43.93
N LYS A 75 -10.60 0.10 44.90
CA LYS A 75 -10.56 1.13 45.96
C LYS A 75 -10.49 2.54 45.37
N ASN A 76 -9.63 2.74 44.37
CA ASN A 76 -9.51 4.01 43.65
C ASN A 76 -10.81 4.38 42.92
N TRP A 77 -11.43 3.41 42.24
CA TRP A 77 -12.69 3.62 41.53
C TRP A 77 -13.85 3.96 42.48
N GLN A 78 -14.00 3.27 43.61
CA GLN A 78 -15.07 3.51 44.57
C GLN A 78 -15.00 4.94 45.15
N HIS A 79 -13.80 5.41 45.50
CA HIS A 79 -13.61 6.80 45.94
C HIS A 79 -14.00 7.79 44.85
N PHE A 80 -13.58 7.53 43.61
CA PHE A 80 -13.91 8.39 42.47
C PHE A 80 -15.42 8.42 42.18
N GLN A 81 -16.08 7.26 42.18
CA GLN A 81 -17.52 7.12 41.95
C GLN A 81 -18.34 7.85 43.02
N ARG A 82 -17.94 7.75 44.30
CA ARG A 82 -18.57 8.50 45.40
C ARG A 82 -18.52 10.00 45.15
N ILE A 83 -17.40 10.51 44.65
CA ILE A 83 -17.22 11.94 44.37
C ILE A 83 -18.00 12.36 43.11
N GLN A 84 -18.07 11.51 42.09
CA GLN A 84 -18.94 11.73 40.93
C GLN A 84 -20.40 11.87 41.35
N GLN A 85 -20.88 11.00 42.25
CA GLN A 85 -22.24 11.06 42.79
C GLN A 85 -22.47 12.32 43.63
N LYS A 86 -21.50 12.70 44.48
CA LYS A 86 -21.57 13.92 45.32
C LYS A 86 -21.59 15.21 44.49
N THR A 87 -20.85 15.26 43.37
CA THR A 87 -20.68 16.48 42.56
C THR A 87 -21.60 16.55 41.35
N GLY A 88 -22.21 15.43 40.95
CA GLY A 88 -23.00 15.32 39.71
C GLY A 88 -22.18 15.45 38.42
N ARG A 89 -20.84 15.47 38.50
CA ARG A 89 -19.94 15.65 37.35
C ARG A 89 -19.32 14.33 36.92
N SER A 90 -19.24 14.08 35.62
CA SER A 90 -18.54 12.90 35.09
C SER A 90 -17.03 12.99 35.32
N LEU A 91 -16.41 14.16 35.22
CA LEU A 91 -15.03 14.42 35.61
C LEU A 91 -14.99 15.50 36.71
N PRO A 92 -14.87 15.09 38.00
CA PRO A 92 -14.64 16.00 39.11
C PRO A 92 -13.29 16.73 39.00
N THR A 93 -13.24 17.97 39.51
CA THR A 93 -12.00 18.76 39.52
C THR A 93 -10.95 18.16 40.44
N GLY A 94 -9.68 18.55 40.27
CA GLY A 94 -8.59 18.06 41.10
C GLY A 94 -8.80 18.28 42.60
N GLU A 95 -9.43 19.39 42.97
CA GLU A 95 -9.80 19.75 44.34
C GLU A 95 -10.99 18.94 44.84
N GLN A 96 -12.00 18.69 43.99
CA GLN A 96 -13.15 17.86 44.36
C GLN A 96 -12.74 16.42 44.65
N ILE A 97 -11.76 15.87 43.93
CA ILE A 97 -11.23 14.52 44.16
C ILE A 97 -10.52 14.39 45.50
N LEU A 98 -9.91 15.47 45.99
CA LEU A 98 -9.25 15.51 47.29
C LEU A 98 -10.23 15.40 48.44
N ASP A 99 -11.50 15.80 48.26
CA ASP A 99 -12.57 15.69 49.27
C ASP A 99 -12.18 16.22 50.66
N GLY A 100 -11.40 17.30 50.71
CA GLY A 100 -10.91 17.92 51.95
C GLY A 100 -9.60 17.35 52.50
N PHE A 101 -8.98 16.37 51.83
CA PHE A 101 -7.66 15.85 52.17
C PHE A 101 -6.53 16.56 51.39
N ASP A 102 -5.34 16.62 51.97
CA ASP A 102 -4.14 17.03 51.22
C ASP A 102 -3.65 15.90 50.30
N ALA A 103 -3.02 16.26 49.18
CA ALA A 103 -2.52 15.29 48.21
C ALA A 103 -1.60 14.18 48.79
N PRO A 104 -0.67 14.46 49.73
CA PRO A 104 0.16 13.43 50.35
C PRO A 104 -0.64 12.46 51.23
N ARG A 105 -1.69 12.96 51.90
CA ARG A 105 -2.57 12.15 52.75
C ARG A 105 -3.38 11.17 51.91
N LEU A 106 -3.90 11.63 50.76
CA LEU A 106 -4.59 10.77 49.80
C LEU A 106 -3.68 9.62 49.30
N SER A 107 -2.42 9.93 48.96
CA SER A 107 -1.46 8.92 48.52
C SER A 107 -1.09 7.90 49.59
N ARG A 108 -1.03 8.28 50.87
CA ARG A 108 -0.82 7.35 51.99
C ARG A 108 -1.95 6.33 52.14
N ASP A 109 -3.16 6.72 51.78
CA ASP A 109 -4.32 5.81 51.77
C ASP A 109 -4.36 4.91 50.53
N GLY A 110 -3.30 4.92 49.70
CA GLY A 110 -3.21 4.14 48.46
C GLY A 110 -4.09 4.69 47.33
N LEU A 111 -4.52 5.95 47.44
CA LEU A 111 -5.41 6.59 46.49
C LEU A 111 -4.64 7.55 45.58
N GLU A 112 -4.76 7.37 44.26
CA GLU A 112 -4.04 8.14 43.25
C GLU A 112 -4.98 8.80 42.24
N ARG A 113 -4.94 10.14 42.18
CA ARG A 113 -5.79 10.95 41.28
C ARG A 113 -5.66 10.56 39.80
N ARG A 114 -4.45 10.19 39.35
CA ARG A 114 -4.22 9.81 37.95
C ARG A 114 -4.86 8.46 37.63
N VAL A 115 -4.72 7.50 38.55
CA VAL A 115 -5.27 6.15 38.42
C VAL A 115 -6.80 6.19 38.45
N MET A 116 -7.39 6.92 39.39
CA MET A 116 -8.84 7.15 39.46
C MET A 116 -9.43 7.59 38.11
N ARG A 117 -8.74 8.55 37.46
CA ARG A 117 -9.17 9.09 36.17
C ARG A 117 -8.95 8.10 35.02
N SER A 118 -7.82 7.39 34.98
CA SER A 118 -7.52 6.44 33.90
C SER A 118 -8.43 5.21 33.90
N ILE A 119 -9.07 4.89 35.02
CA ILE A 119 -10.07 3.80 35.10
C ILE A 119 -11.27 4.07 34.19
N CYS A 120 -11.74 5.32 34.08
CA CYS A 120 -12.90 5.66 33.25
C CYS A 120 -12.55 6.42 31.97
N PHE A 121 -11.45 7.16 31.95
CA PHE A 121 -11.14 8.11 30.89
C PHE A 121 -9.79 7.85 30.23
N PRO A 122 -9.65 8.16 28.93
CA PRO A 122 -8.39 7.94 28.25
C PRO A 122 -7.33 8.96 28.67
N THR A 123 -6.08 8.51 28.73
CA THR A 123 -4.92 9.38 28.97
C THR A 123 -4.43 10.03 27.68
N LEU A 124 -3.54 11.02 27.80
CA LEU A 124 -2.91 11.66 26.63
C LEU A 124 -2.16 10.63 25.76
N GLU A 125 -1.40 9.72 26.38
CA GLU A 125 -0.62 8.70 25.67
C GLU A 125 -1.55 7.72 24.93
N GLU A 126 -2.66 7.32 25.55
CA GLU A 126 -3.66 6.45 24.91
C GLU A 126 -4.33 7.12 23.69
N ALA A 127 -4.62 8.42 23.79
CA ALA A 127 -5.16 9.19 22.66
C ALA A 127 -4.16 9.29 21.51
N GLU A 128 -2.87 9.50 21.80
CA GLU A 128 -1.83 9.53 20.78
C GLU A 128 -1.59 8.15 20.14
N ILE A 129 -1.59 7.07 20.92
CA ILE A 129 -1.48 5.70 20.39
C ILE A 129 -2.63 5.42 19.41
N ALA A 130 -3.87 5.73 19.81
CA ALA A 130 -5.04 5.54 18.96
C ALA A 130 -4.95 6.34 17.66
N LEU A 131 -4.56 7.62 17.76
CA LEU A 131 -4.38 8.51 16.61
C LEU A 131 -3.32 8.00 15.62
N HIS A 132 -2.14 7.62 16.10
CA HIS A 132 -1.05 7.15 15.25
C HIS A 132 -1.34 5.78 14.65
N MET A 133 -2.03 4.89 15.38
CA MET A 133 -2.48 3.61 14.84
C MET A 133 -3.53 3.79 13.73
N ALA A 134 -4.48 4.72 13.91
CA ALA A 134 -5.43 5.09 12.86
C ALA A 134 -4.74 5.74 11.66
N LEU A 135 -3.71 6.57 11.88
CA LEU A 135 -2.93 7.21 10.83
C LEU A 135 -2.18 6.19 9.96
N MET A 136 -1.54 5.20 10.60
CA MET A 136 -0.79 4.13 9.93
C MET A 136 -1.65 3.28 9.00
N ASN A 137 -2.95 3.12 9.29
CA ASN A 137 -3.86 2.24 8.54
C ASN A 137 -4.86 2.98 7.64
N SER A 138 -4.90 4.31 7.64
CA SER A 138 -5.88 5.08 6.86
C SER A 138 -5.32 5.69 5.57
N GLY A 139 -4.00 5.86 5.47
CA GLY A 139 -3.39 6.62 4.39
C GLY A 139 -3.77 8.10 4.40
N TRP A 140 -4.33 8.60 5.50
CA TRP A 140 -4.72 10.00 5.64
C TRP A 140 -3.55 10.85 6.13
N ASN A 141 -3.70 12.17 6.05
CA ASN A 141 -2.76 13.08 6.71
C ASN A 141 -3.19 13.25 8.17
N LEU A 142 -2.21 13.51 9.03
CA LEU A 142 -2.49 13.79 10.44
C LEU A 142 -3.52 14.93 10.62
N GLY A 143 -3.43 16.00 9.82
CA GLY A 143 -4.42 17.09 9.83
C GLY A 143 -5.84 16.67 9.43
N THR A 144 -6.01 15.62 8.64
CA THR A 144 -7.35 15.07 8.34
C THR A 144 -7.89 14.31 9.55
N LEU A 145 -7.06 13.49 10.21
CA LEU A 145 -7.49 12.72 11.39
C LEU A 145 -7.68 13.59 12.64
N THR A 146 -6.93 14.67 12.83
CA THR A 146 -7.15 15.58 13.97
C THR A 146 -8.39 16.45 13.80
N ASN A 147 -8.84 16.66 12.57
CA ASN A 147 -10.00 17.50 12.24
C ASN A 147 -11.25 16.68 11.93
N LEU A 148 -11.31 15.43 12.41
CA LEU A 148 -12.54 14.65 12.41
C LEU A 148 -13.61 15.38 13.22
N ASP A 149 -14.83 15.43 12.68
CA ASP A 149 -15.98 16.01 13.36
C ASP A 149 -16.77 14.92 14.08
N ALA A 150 -16.61 14.85 15.40
CA ALA A 150 -17.30 13.91 16.26
C ALA A 150 -18.83 14.12 16.33
N GLU A 151 -19.33 15.30 15.94
CA GLU A 151 -20.77 15.58 15.90
C GLU A 151 -21.41 15.08 14.59
N SER A 152 -20.60 14.72 13.59
CA SER A 152 -21.12 14.22 12.32
C SER A 152 -21.70 12.81 12.49
N PRO A 153 -23.00 12.59 12.19
CA PRO A 153 -23.60 11.26 12.28
C PRO A 153 -23.04 10.27 11.26
N PHE A 154 -22.36 10.77 10.22
CA PHE A 154 -21.75 9.97 9.16
C PHE A 154 -20.24 9.74 9.38
N LEU A 155 -19.69 10.17 10.52
CA LEU A 155 -18.26 10.02 10.81
C LEU A 155 -17.85 8.55 10.71
N VAL A 156 -18.58 7.65 11.37
CA VAL A 156 -18.43 6.20 11.22
C VAL A 156 -19.78 5.63 10.82
N ALA A 157 -19.89 5.17 9.58
CA ALA A 157 -21.12 4.59 9.03
C ALA A 157 -20.86 3.14 8.57
N PRO A 158 -21.86 2.24 8.65
CA PRO A 158 -21.77 0.93 8.00
C PRO A 158 -21.52 1.11 6.50
N HIS A 159 -20.71 0.23 5.91
CA HIS A 159 -20.39 0.33 4.50
C HIS A 159 -21.68 0.17 3.63
N PRO A 160 -21.89 1.00 2.58
CA PRO A 160 -23.12 0.99 1.81
C PRO A 160 -23.48 -0.37 1.17
N LYS A 161 -22.47 -1.18 0.82
CA LYS A 161 -22.71 -2.53 0.26
C LYS A 161 -23.25 -3.54 1.29
N ASN A 162 -23.04 -3.30 2.59
CA ASN A 162 -23.42 -4.21 3.67
C ASN A 162 -24.86 -3.98 4.20
N GLN A 163 -25.66 -3.11 3.56
CA GLN A 163 -27.02 -2.79 4.00
C GLN A 163 -28.13 -3.41 3.12
N ALA A 164 -27.90 -4.59 2.54
CA ALA A 164 -28.83 -5.41 1.73
C ALA A 164 -28.64 -5.33 0.20
N GLN A 165 -27.55 -5.92 -0.31
CA GLN A 165 -27.57 -6.51 -1.65
C GLN A 165 -27.87 -8.00 -1.54
N PHE A 166 -29.15 -8.35 -1.67
CA PHE A 166 -29.58 -9.69 -2.07
C PHE A 166 -29.07 -9.95 -3.50
N VAL A 167 -27.81 -10.38 -3.62
CA VAL A 167 -27.30 -11.00 -4.84
C VAL A 167 -26.60 -12.29 -4.41
N LEU A 168 -27.38 -13.37 -4.47
CA LEU A 168 -26.99 -14.78 -4.54
C LEU A 168 -25.47 -15.02 -4.41
N SER A 169 -24.98 -15.15 -3.18
CA SER A 169 -23.64 -15.66 -2.87
C SER A 169 -23.80 -16.65 -1.72
N SER A 170 -23.62 -17.92 -2.02
CA SER A 170 -23.70 -19.01 -1.04
C SER A 170 -22.64 -18.86 0.05
N GLY A 171 -23.06 -18.75 1.30
CA GLY A 171 -22.38 -19.37 2.45
C GLY A 171 -21.05 -18.78 2.93
N VAL A 172 -20.84 -17.45 2.89
CA VAL A 172 -19.72 -16.82 3.61
C VAL A 172 -20.28 -15.82 4.60
N GLU A 173 -19.87 -15.94 5.87
CA GLU A 173 -20.24 -15.02 6.96
C GLU A 173 -20.12 -13.56 6.49
N GLU A 174 -21.20 -12.79 6.59
CA GLU A 174 -21.23 -11.38 6.16
C GLU A 174 -20.16 -10.57 6.92
N GLU A 175 -19.06 -10.28 6.25
CA GLU A 175 -17.98 -9.47 6.80
C GLU A 175 -18.45 -8.01 6.94
N THR A 176 -18.83 -7.63 8.16
CA THR A 176 -19.26 -6.26 8.48
C THR A 176 -18.10 -5.26 8.32
N GLU A 177 -18.22 -4.40 7.32
CA GLU A 177 -17.32 -3.28 7.01
C GLU A 177 -17.89 -1.95 7.49
N ALA A 178 -17.02 -1.07 8.00
CA ALA A 178 -17.34 0.30 8.37
C ALA A 178 -16.55 1.30 7.52
N THR A 179 -17.15 2.46 7.27
CA THR A 179 -16.58 3.58 6.53
C THR A 179 -16.39 4.77 7.46
N LEU A 180 -15.16 5.28 7.54
CA LEU A 180 -14.81 6.53 8.19
C LEU A 180 -14.85 7.67 7.16
N GLN A 181 -15.51 8.78 7.49
CA GLN A 181 -15.64 9.95 6.64
C GLN A 181 -15.00 11.19 7.27
N ALA A 182 -14.24 11.96 6.49
CA ALA A 182 -13.64 13.20 6.98
C ALA A 182 -13.49 14.27 5.92
N SER A 183 -13.63 15.53 6.33
CA SER A 183 -13.34 16.68 5.47
C SER A 183 -11.83 16.95 5.44
N LYS A 184 -11.24 17.05 4.25
CA LYS A 184 -9.80 17.34 4.08
C LYS A 184 -9.56 18.85 4.08
N PRO A 185 -8.92 19.43 5.12
CA PRO A 185 -8.76 20.89 5.22
C PRO A 185 -7.93 21.47 4.07
N ARG A 186 -6.84 20.79 3.70
CA ARG A 186 -5.93 21.20 2.62
C ARG A 186 -6.54 21.11 1.21
N ALA A 187 -7.69 20.44 1.06
CA ALA A 187 -8.37 20.30 -0.23
C ALA A 187 -9.74 20.99 -0.24
N LYS A 188 -9.82 22.17 0.39
CA LYS A 188 -11.05 22.99 0.48
C LYS A 188 -12.26 22.21 1.05
N GLY A 189 -12.00 21.30 2.00
CA GLY A 189 -13.04 20.55 2.69
C GLY A 189 -13.60 19.35 1.94
N LYS A 190 -12.96 18.88 0.85
CA LYS A 190 -13.38 17.68 0.13
C LYS A 190 -13.44 16.45 1.05
N MET A 191 -14.50 15.66 0.93
CA MET A 191 -14.68 14.44 1.72
C MET A 191 -13.69 13.34 1.31
N GLN A 192 -13.09 12.71 2.30
CA GLN A 192 -12.28 11.49 2.19
C GLN A 192 -13.00 10.34 2.87
N PHE A 193 -12.81 9.15 2.32
CA PHE A 193 -13.36 7.90 2.82
C PHE A 193 -12.22 6.96 3.17
N CYS A 194 -12.38 6.21 4.26
CA CYS A 194 -11.49 5.13 4.66
C CYS A 194 -12.35 3.97 5.12
N THR A 195 -12.20 2.80 4.50
CA THR A 195 -12.95 1.60 4.86
C THR A 195 -12.11 0.68 5.73
N GLY A 196 -12.78 -0.12 6.56
CA GLY A 196 -12.13 -1.15 7.35
C GLY A 196 -13.13 -2.12 7.94
N LEU A 197 -12.73 -3.37 8.04
CA LEU A 197 -13.52 -4.42 8.69
C LEU A 197 -13.70 -4.11 10.18
N VAL A 198 -14.93 -4.29 10.67
CA VAL A 198 -15.28 -4.05 12.08
C VAL A 198 -14.60 -5.06 13.00
N LYS A 199 -14.39 -6.31 12.53
CA LYS A 199 -13.62 -7.35 13.23
C LYS A 199 -12.16 -6.96 13.46
N HIS A 200 -11.58 -6.16 12.57
CA HIS A 200 -10.19 -5.76 12.72
C HIS A 200 -10.07 -4.60 13.72
N THR A 201 -9.60 -4.94 14.91
CA THR A 201 -9.46 -4.00 16.04
C THR A 201 -8.46 -2.88 15.81
N SER A 202 -7.62 -3.01 14.78
CA SER A 202 -6.68 -1.97 14.32
C SER A 202 -7.19 -1.16 13.13
N SER A 203 -8.42 -1.38 12.65
CA SER A 203 -8.96 -0.60 11.54
C SER A 203 -9.28 0.83 11.99
N PRO A 204 -9.03 1.86 11.16
CA PRO A 204 -9.30 3.25 11.55
C PRO A 204 -10.77 3.51 11.97
N PRO A 205 -11.80 2.98 11.27
CA PRO A 205 -13.18 3.12 11.71
C PRO A 205 -13.44 2.51 13.09
N PHE A 206 -12.88 1.32 13.37
CA PHE A 206 -13.01 0.68 14.68
C PHE A 206 -12.35 1.50 15.79
N ILE A 207 -11.12 1.97 15.55
CA ILE A 207 -10.37 2.78 16.53
C ILE A 207 -11.16 4.04 16.88
N VAL A 208 -11.65 4.77 15.88
CA VAL A 208 -12.44 5.99 16.09
C VAL A 208 -13.73 5.70 16.84
N ALA A 209 -14.48 4.66 16.44
CA ALA A 209 -15.73 4.29 17.12
C ALA A 209 -15.50 3.87 18.59
N ALA A 210 -14.48 3.05 18.84
CA ALA A 210 -14.11 2.63 20.19
C ALA A 210 -13.68 3.82 21.06
N PHE A 211 -12.92 4.76 20.48
CA PHE A 211 -12.48 5.96 21.17
C PHE A 211 -13.65 6.90 21.50
N LEU A 212 -14.57 7.13 20.54
CA LEU A 212 -15.79 7.92 20.75
C LEU A 212 -16.66 7.37 21.87
N LYS A 213 -16.85 6.04 21.91
CA LYS A 213 -17.58 5.37 23.00
C LYS A 213 -16.91 5.63 24.35
N ARG A 214 -15.58 5.58 24.41
CA ARG A 214 -14.81 5.80 25.65
C ARG A 214 -14.91 7.25 26.14
N VAL A 215 -14.91 8.24 25.24
CA VAL A 215 -14.94 9.67 25.61
C VAL A 215 -16.33 10.26 25.73
N ALA A 216 -17.40 9.49 25.46
CA ALA A 216 -18.77 9.98 25.52
C ALA A 216 -19.13 10.74 26.82
N PRO A 217 -18.73 10.30 28.03
CA PRO A 217 -19.05 11.04 29.26
C PRO A 217 -18.27 12.35 29.41
N LEU A 218 -17.06 12.44 28.83
CA LEU A 218 -16.30 13.71 28.79
C LEU A 218 -16.94 14.69 27.81
N ARG A 219 -17.45 14.19 26.68
CA ARG A 219 -18.12 15.00 25.67
C ARG A 219 -19.43 15.59 26.22
N GLU A 220 -20.21 14.81 26.96
CA GLU A 220 -21.44 15.30 27.59
C GLU A 220 -21.15 16.42 28.60
N GLN A 221 -20.09 16.28 29.40
CA GLN A 221 -19.65 17.35 30.30
C GLN A 221 -19.19 18.60 29.54
N LEU A 222 -18.42 18.45 28.45
CA LEU A 222 -18.04 19.59 27.61
C LEU A 222 -19.26 20.27 26.99
N LYS A 223 -20.32 19.51 26.66
CA LYS A 223 -21.56 20.02 26.09
C LYS A 223 -22.34 20.86 27.10
N GLN A 224 -22.38 20.40 28.34
CA GLN A 224 -22.94 21.16 29.47
C GLN A 224 -22.16 22.46 29.68
N GLN A 225 -20.82 22.38 29.76
CA GLN A 225 -19.95 23.56 29.93
C GLN A 225 -20.07 24.55 28.76
N TYR A 226 -20.21 24.07 27.53
CA TYR A 226 -20.44 24.91 26.36
C TYR A 226 -21.79 25.62 26.44
N THR A 227 -22.85 24.90 26.78
CA THR A 227 -24.20 25.45 26.91
C THR A 227 -24.26 26.52 28.00
N GLU A 228 -23.61 26.28 29.15
CA GLU A 228 -23.44 27.28 30.20
C GLU A 228 -22.64 28.49 29.72
N ALA A 229 -21.52 28.28 29.03
CA ALA A 229 -20.67 29.36 28.53
C ALA A 229 -21.41 30.27 27.52
N VAL A 230 -22.23 29.68 26.64
CA VAL A 230 -23.07 30.41 25.69
C VAL A 230 -24.19 31.18 26.40
N LYS A 231 -24.83 30.60 27.42
CA LYS A 231 -25.84 31.31 28.23
C LYS A 231 -25.24 32.53 28.93
N VAL A 232 -24.06 32.38 29.54
CA VAL A 232 -23.34 33.48 30.20
C VAL A 232 -22.95 34.55 29.19
N LEU A 233 -22.50 34.16 27.99
CA LEU A 233 -22.18 35.10 26.92
C LEU A 233 -23.39 35.91 26.47
N ALA A 234 -24.55 35.26 26.28
CA ALA A 234 -25.79 35.94 25.93
C ALA A 234 -26.25 36.92 27.04
N GLN A 235 -26.11 36.53 28.31
CA GLN A 235 -26.39 37.41 29.45
C GLN A 235 -25.45 38.63 29.48
N MET A 236 -24.13 38.42 29.29
CA MET A 236 -23.13 39.49 29.28
C MET A 236 -23.33 40.48 28.12
N GLN A 237 -23.77 39.98 26.95
CA GLN A 237 -24.14 40.82 25.80
C GLN A 237 -25.39 41.65 26.10
N SER A 238 -26.39 41.09 26.79
CA SER A 238 -27.59 41.83 27.19
C SER A 238 -27.31 42.87 28.29
N SER A 239 -26.38 42.60 29.20
CA SER A 239 -26.06 43.48 30.32
C SER A 239 -25.02 44.57 30.01
N HIS A 240 -24.62 44.74 28.73
CA HIS A 240 -23.60 45.72 28.29
C HIS A 240 -22.30 45.63 29.11
N ALA A 241 -21.85 44.40 29.39
CA ALA A 241 -20.60 44.15 30.09
C ALA A 241 -19.38 44.64 29.28
N ASP A 242 -18.26 44.86 29.96
CA ASP A 242 -16.99 45.29 29.33
C ASP A 242 -16.61 44.36 28.16
N ALA A 243 -16.30 44.97 27.01
CA ALA A 243 -15.96 44.28 25.76
C ALA A 243 -14.85 43.24 25.94
N LYS A 244 -13.86 43.51 26.80
CA LYS A 244 -12.76 42.55 27.07
C LYS A 244 -13.24 41.26 27.75
N ILE A 245 -14.25 41.36 28.62
CA ILE A 245 -14.79 40.20 29.34
C ILE A 245 -15.68 39.39 28.40
N VAL A 246 -16.46 40.06 27.55
CA VAL A 246 -17.28 39.43 26.51
C VAL A 246 -16.38 38.67 25.52
N ASP A 247 -15.28 39.27 25.07
CA ASP A 247 -14.32 38.64 24.16
C ASP A 247 -13.64 37.42 24.80
N ALA A 248 -13.23 37.51 26.06
CA ALA A 248 -12.65 36.37 26.79
C ALA A 248 -13.65 35.21 26.93
N GLN A 249 -14.91 35.51 27.22
CA GLN A 249 -15.97 34.51 27.30
C GLN A 249 -16.32 33.93 25.92
N TYR A 250 -16.27 34.73 24.86
CA TYR A 250 -16.44 34.29 23.47
C TYR A 250 -15.34 33.30 23.07
N LEU A 251 -14.08 33.64 23.34
CA LEU A 251 -12.93 32.76 23.09
C LEU A 251 -13.04 31.45 23.87
N LYS A 252 -13.55 31.50 25.11
CA LYS A 252 -13.83 30.30 25.90
C LYS A 252 -14.91 29.41 25.25
N ALA A 253 -16.02 30.01 24.80
CA ALA A 253 -17.09 29.29 24.12
C ALA A 253 -16.61 28.68 22.79
N GLN A 254 -15.82 29.41 22.01
CA GLN A 254 -15.22 28.91 20.76
C GLN A 254 -14.28 27.73 21.04
N ARG A 255 -13.43 27.84 22.06
CA ARG A 255 -12.52 26.76 22.47
C ARG A 255 -13.28 25.50 22.91
N LEU A 256 -14.37 25.65 23.66
CA LEU A 256 -15.23 24.52 24.04
C LEU A 256 -15.91 23.88 22.82
N ARG A 257 -16.33 24.68 21.83
CA ARG A 257 -16.89 24.20 20.56
C ARG A 257 -15.86 23.39 19.75
N GLU A 258 -14.61 23.83 19.70
CA GLU A 258 -13.53 23.07 19.08
C GLU A 258 -13.31 21.72 19.77
N GLY A 259 -13.31 21.69 21.10
CA GLY A 259 -13.23 20.46 21.89
C GLY A 259 -14.40 19.51 21.61
N LEU A 260 -15.63 20.04 21.52
CA LEU A 260 -16.83 19.26 21.22
C LEU A 260 -16.82 18.58 19.86
N ARG A 261 -16.15 19.16 18.87
CA ARG A 261 -15.98 18.55 17.55
C ARG A 261 -14.83 17.55 17.51
N ASN A 262 -13.83 17.70 18.38
CA ASN A 262 -12.66 16.85 18.37
C ASN A 262 -12.98 15.42 18.83
N VAL A 263 -12.51 14.43 18.06
CA VAL A 263 -12.63 13.01 18.42
C VAL A 263 -11.71 12.64 19.59
N TRP A 264 -10.51 13.22 19.62
CA TRP A 264 -9.39 12.80 20.47
C TRP A 264 -9.36 13.55 21.80
N LEU A 265 -10.42 13.37 22.59
CA LEU A 265 -10.49 13.88 23.97
C LEU A 265 -9.66 13.00 24.91
N TYR A 266 -9.03 13.63 25.90
CA TYR A 266 -8.28 12.94 26.96
C TYR A 266 -8.34 13.73 28.27
N VAL A 267 -7.98 13.08 29.38
CA VAL A 267 -7.81 13.77 30.67
C VAL A 267 -6.37 14.19 30.85
N SER A 268 -6.14 15.49 31.00
CA SER A 268 -4.79 16.04 31.21
C SER A 268 -4.21 15.64 32.57
N SER A 269 -2.89 15.79 32.71
CA SER A 269 -2.20 15.55 33.99
C SER A 269 -2.71 16.46 35.12
N LYS A 270 -3.24 17.64 34.78
CA LYS A 270 -3.89 18.57 35.71
C LYS A 270 -5.30 18.13 36.08
N GLY A 271 -5.97 17.39 35.20
CA GLY A 271 -7.33 16.90 35.42
C GLY A 271 -8.42 17.55 34.62
N ASP A 272 -8.04 18.47 33.75
CA ASP A 272 -8.97 19.10 32.81
C ASP A 272 -9.13 18.23 31.57
N VAL A 273 -10.28 18.37 30.90
CA VAL A 273 -10.52 17.77 29.60
C VAL A 273 -9.65 18.47 28.57
N GLY A 274 -8.70 17.73 27.99
CA GLY A 274 -7.87 18.17 26.88
C GLY A 274 -8.28 17.49 25.58
N TRP A 275 -7.84 18.05 24.46
CA TRP A 275 -7.97 17.44 23.15
C TRP A 275 -6.69 17.62 22.34
N LEU A 276 -6.43 16.68 21.45
CA LEU A 276 -5.24 16.74 20.60
C LEU A 276 -5.38 17.88 19.58
N ASN A 277 -4.41 18.80 19.59
CA ASN A 277 -4.24 19.83 18.58
C ASN A 277 -2.81 19.76 18.03
N TRP A 278 -2.69 19.74 16.70
CA TRP A 278 -1.42 19.67 15.97
C TRP A 278 -0.44 20.79 16.34
N SER A 279 -0.93 21.98 16.72
CA SER A 279 -0.05 23.10 17.10
C SER A 279 0.71 22.91 18.41
N GLN A 280 0.45 21.83 19.17
CA GLN A 280 1.03 21.58 20.50
C GLN A 280 1.96 20.37 20.54
N GLN A 281 2.86 20.25 19.55
CA GLN A 281 3.93 19.25 19.56
C GLN A 281 4.98 19.57 20.64
N GLY A 282 5.57 18.52 21.23
CA GLY A 282 6.65 18.63 22.24
C GLY A 282 6.13 18.58 23.68
N ARG A 283 5.66 17.40 24.11
CA ARG A 283 5.09 17.21 25.46
C ARG A 283 5.80 16.16 26.32
N TYR A 284 6.71 15.38 25.74
CA TYR A 284 7.42 14.32 26.45
C TYR A 284 8.88 14.70 26.68
N LYS A 285 9.39 14.49 27.90
CA LYS A 285 10.84 14.51 28.13
C LYS A 285 11.42 13.18 27.65
N THR A 286 12.35 13.23 26.71
CA THR A 286 13.15 12.06 26.30
C THR A 286 14.41 12.01 27.18
N HIS A 287 14.82 10.83 27.61
CA HIS A 287 16.00 10.66 28.46
C HIS A 287 17.24 11.28 27.79
N GLY A 288 17.89 12.24 28.45
CA GLY A 288 19.08 12.94 27.94
C GLY A 288 18.85 14.13 27.01
N GLN A 289 17.61 14.51 26.67
CA GLN A 289 17.33 15.71 25.85
C GLN A 289 16.67 16.84 26.64
N VAL A 290 17.18 18.06 26.44
CA VAL A 290 16.66 19.32 27.05
C VAL A 290 15.32 19.75 26.43
N LYS A 291 15.02 19.33 25.19
CA LYS A 291 13.77 19.67 24.48
C LYS A 291 12.71 18.59 24.64
N MET A 292 11.47 19.02 24.82
CA MET A 292 10.32 18.12 24.83
C MET A 292 10.12 17.50 23.42
N GLY A 293 10.16 16.18 23.33
CA GLY A 293 9.92 15.41 22.12
C GLY A 293 8.43 15.11 21.84
N SER A 294 8.16 14.66 20.63
CA SER A 294 6.84 14.15 20.21
C SER A 294 6.61 12.72 20.72
N TYR A 295 5.36 12.24 20.69
CA TYR A 295 5.05 10.83 20.95
C TYR A 295 5.86 9.89 20.05
N LEU A 296 6.00 10.21 18.76
CA LEU A 296 6.79 9.40 17.82
C LEU A 296 8.26 9.30 18.23
N CYS A 297 8.87 10.38 18.73
CA CYS A 297 10.24 10.31 19.24
C CYS A 297 10.35 9.32 20.40
N ARG A 298 9.43 9.38 21.37
CA ARG A 298 9.40 8.45 22.50
C ARG A 298 9.14 7.01 22.06
N PHE A 299 8.22 6.82 21.14
CA PHE A 299 7.92 5.52 20.54
C PHE A 299 9.15 4.93 19.83
N MET A 300 9.86 5.71 19.03
CA MET A 300 11.06 5.26 18.33
C MET A 300 12.21 4.94 19.28
N VAL A 301 12.38 5.70 20.37
CA VAL A 301 13.37 5.37 21.42
C VAL A 301 13.04 4.00 22.04
N ARG A 302 11.80 3.79 22.50
CA ARG A 302 11.37 2.50 23.07
C ARG A 302 11.50 1.33 22.09
N LEU A 303 11.24 1.58 20.80
CA LEU A 303 11.36 0.58 19.76
C LEU A 303 12.84 0.23 19.50
N ASN A 304 13.71 1.24 19.41
CA ASN A 304 15.14 1.05 19.16
C ASN A 304 15.87 0.44 20.36
N GLU A 305 15.47 0.74 21.60
CA GLU A 305 15.97 0.06 22.80
C GLU A 305 15.71 -1.45 22.71
N LYS A 306 14.46 -1.86 22.43
CA LYS A 306 14.13 -3.28 22.23
C LYS A 306 14.88 -3.92 21.07
N ARG A 307 15.15 -3.16 20.00
CA ARG A 307 15.93 -3.66 18.86
C ARG A 307 17.39 -3.87 19.23
N ALA A 308 17.95 -2.98 20.05
CA ALA A 308 19.31 -3.10 20.56
C ALA A 308 19.45 -4.35 21.44
N ASP A 309 18.45 -4.67 22.27
CA ASP A 309 18.41 -5.91 23.05
C ASP A 309 18.45 -7.17 22.18
N HIS A 310 18.00 -7.07 20.92
CA HIS A 310 18.04 -8.15 19.92
C HIS A 310 19.19 -8.03 18.91
N GLY A 311 20.14 -7.11 19.11
CA GLY A 311 21.29 -6.91 18.23
C GLY A 311 20.95 -6.33 16.85
N LEU A 312 19.77 -5.73 16.67
CA LEU A 312 19.32 -5.15 15.41
C LEU A 312 19.69 -3.66 15.32
N SER A 313 20.05 -3.20 14.12
CA SER A 313 20.37 -1.79 13.86
C SER A 313 19.20 -0.85 14.18
N PRO A 314 19.43 0.38 14.66
CA PRO A 314 18.35 1.31 14.98
C PRO A 314 17.61 1.77 13.72
N ILE A 315 16.30 1.98 13.84
CA ILE A 315 15.48 2.59 12.80
C ILE A 315 15.56 4.12 12.95
N PRO A 316 15.74 4.88 11.84
CA PRO A 316 15.72 6.34 11.87
C PRO A 316 14.42 6.92 12.45
N ASN A 317 14.49 8.16 12.97
CA ASN A 317 13.30 8.84 13.48
C ASN A 317 12.27 9.06 12.37
N ILE A 318 11.00 8.81 12.70
CA ILE A 318 9.88 8.91 11.76
C ILE A 318 9.00 10.12 12.06
N THR A 319 8.36 10.63 11.03
CA THR A 319 7.37 11.70 11.07
C THR A 319 5.98 11.15 10.74
N PRO A 320 4.90 11.85 11.11
CA PRO A 320 3.54 11.41 10.76
C PRO A 320 3.28 11.30 9.25
N SER A 321 4.08 11.98 8.44
CA SER A 321 3.95 11.92 6.98
C SER A 321 4.49 10.60 6.41
N ASP A 322 5.44 9.95 7.08
CA ASP A 322 6.03 8.70 6.59
C ASP A 322 5.03 7.53 6.70
N PHE A 323 4.04 7.61 7.61
CA PHE A 323 2.93 6.65 7.66
C PHE A 323 2.07 6.66 6.39
N ARG A 324 1.88 7.84 5.78
CA ARG A 324 1.17 7.96 4.51
C ARG A 324 1.96 7.27 3.40
N ASP A 325 3.28 7.46 3.39
CA ASP A 325 4.18 6.87 2.40
C ASP A 325 4.23 5.32 2.54
N ILE A 326 4.33 4.82 3.77
CA ILE A 326 4.25 3.37 4.07
C ILE A 326 2.92 2.77 3.60
N TYR A 327 1.80 3.45 3.88
CA TYR A 327 0.49 2.99 3.48
C TYR A 327 0.32 2.99 1.95
N ALA A 328 0.79 4.06 1.28
CA ALA A 328 0.77 4.16 -0.18
C ALA A 328 1.54 3.02 -0.85
N ARG A 329 2.77 2.74 -0.35
CA ARG A 329 3.59 1.62 -0.82
C ARG A 329 2.90 0.29 -0.63
N TRP A 330 2.29 0.07 0.54
CA TRP A 330 1.54 -1.17 0.81
C TRP A 330 0.38 -1.34 -0.18
N VAL A 331 -0.44 -0.31 -0.42
CA VAL A 331 -1.55 -0.37 -1.39
C VAL A 331 -1.04 -0.64 -2.80
N TYR A 332 0.03 0.05 -3.22
CA TYR A 332 0.62 -0.15 -4.55
C TYR A 332 1.04 -1.62 -4.75
N LYS A 333 1.76 -2.20 -3.79
CA LYS A 333 2.21 -3.59 -3.87
C LYS A 333 1.06 -4.59 -3.83
N GLN A 334 0.08 -4.40 -2.94
CA GLN A 334 -1.07 -5.30 -2.83
C GLN A 334 -1.98 -5.26 -4.07
N SER A 335 -2.02 -4.13 -4.77
CA SER A 335 -2.81 -3.97 -5.99
C SER A 335 -2.05 -4.32 -7.28
N GLY A 336 -0.85 -4.90 -7.17
CA GLY A 336 -0.03 -5.25 -8.34
C GLY A 336 0.47 -4.04 -9.15
N GLY A 337 0.64 -2.89 -8.49
CA GLY A 337 1.12 -1.65 -9.12
C GLY A 337 0.01 -0.73 -9.65
N ASN A 338 -1.23 -0.90 -9.20
CA ASN A 338 -2.34 -0.08 -9.69
C ASN A 338 -2.33 1.34 -9.09
N ILE A 339 -2.00 2.33 -9.92
CA ILE A 339 -1.97 3.76 -9.55
C ILE A 339 -3.35 4.28 -9.12
N LEU A 340 -4.44 3.79 -9.72
CA LEU A 340 -5.80 4.19 -9.36
C LEU A 340 -6.18 3.71 -7.96
N SER A 341 -5.74 2.50 -7.57
CA SER A 341 -5.92 2.00 -6.21
C SER A 341 -5.23 2.90 -5.18
N VAL A 342 -4.00 3.35 -5.47
CA VAL A 342 -3.29 4.32 -4.63
C VAL A 342 -3.99 5.67 -4.60
N MET A 343 -4.48 6.16 -5.75
CA MET A 343 -5.21 7.43 -5.84
C MET A 343 -6.45 7.42 -4.95
N LEU A 344 -7.22 6.34 -4.98
CA LEU A 344 -8.41 6.15 -4.16
C LEU A 344 -8.05 6.08 -2.67
N ALA A 345 -7.06 5.25 -2.32
CA ALA A 345 -6.64 5.04 -0.94
C ALA A 345 -6.07 6.32 -0.29
N LEU A 346 -5.35 7.14 -1.05
CA LEU A 346 -4.81 8.43 -0.60
C LEU A 346 -5.82 9.59 -0.70
N GLY A 347 -6.96 9.37 -1.37
CA GLY A 347 -7.97 10.37 -1.65
C GLY A 347 -7.42 11.57 -2.42
N HIS A 348 -6.66 11.30 -3.48
CA HIS A 348 -6.21 12.32 -4.43
C HIS A 348 -7.32 12.60 -5.45
N SER A 349 -7.47 13.86 -5.86
CA SER A 349 -8.52 14.27 -6.80
C SER A 349 -8.14 14.07 -8.27
N ARG A 350 -6.84 14.07 -8.57
CA ARG A 350 -6.30 13.97 -9.93
C ARG A 350 -5.24 12.87 -9.97
N ILE A 351 -5.26 12.09 -11.06
CA ILE A 351 -4.26 11.03 -11.30
C ILE A 351 -2.85 11.62 -11.31
N GLY A 352 -2.66 12.78 -11.95
CA GLY A 352 -1.35 13.47 -11.99
C GLY A 352 -0.76 13.79 -10.61
N SER A 353 -1.61 14.05 -9.59
CA SER A 353 -1.13 14.24 -8.21
C SER A 353 -0.63 12.93 -7.59
N THR A 354 -1.21 11.80 -7.95
CA THR A 354 -0.76 10.47 -7.52
C THR A 354 0.50 10.05 -8.25
N ILE A 355 0.57 10.29 -9.57
CA ILE A 355 1.79 10.03 -10.37
C ILE A 355 2.95 10.84 -9.79
N GLY A 356 2.81 12.16 -9.67
CA GLY A 356 3.88 12.99 -9.12
C GLY A 356 4.23 12.62 -7.66
N TYR A 357 3.28 12.14 -6.87
CA TYR A 357 3.58 11.63 -5.52
C TYR A 357 4.38 10.33 -5.57
N LEU A 358 3.99 9.36 -6.40
CA LEU A 358 4.68 8.08 -6.55
C LEU A 358 6.08 8.27 -7.17
N GLU A 359 6.22 9.14 -8.16
CA GLU A 359 7.51 9.50 -8.76
C GLU A 359 8.48 10.06 -7.71
N ASN A 360 8.00 10.97 -6.87
CA ASN A 360 8.82 11.59 -5.81
C ASN A 360 9.08 10.70 -4.59
N THR A 361 8.45 9.53 -4.50
CA THR A 361 8.55 8.65 -3.32
C THR A 361 8.91 7.23 -3.72
N LEU A 362 7.96 6.49 -4.28
CA LEU A 362 8.05 5.06 -4.56
C LEU A 362 8.96 4.75 -5.76
N PHE A 363 8.74 5.42 -6.89
CA PHE A 363 9.52 5.15 -8.10
C PHE A 363 10.93 5.68 -8.02
N ALA A 364 11.18 6.81 -7.34
CA ALA A 364 12.55 7.20 -7.03
C ALA A 364 13.29 6.07 -6.27
N ALA A 365 12.71 5.57 -5.18
CA ALA A 365 13.34 4.53 -4.37
C ALA A 365 13.45 3.16 -5.10
N GLU A 366 12.43 2.76 -5.87
CA GLU A 366 12.46 1.49 -6.63
C GLU A 366 13.31 1.58 -7.90
N ASN A 367 13.29 2.71 -8.62
CA ASN A 367 14.16 2.93 -9.78
C ASN A 367 15.62 3.07 -9.37
N ASP A 368 15.92 3.73 -8.23
CA ASP A 368 17.30 3.79 -7.72
C ASP A 368 17.79 2.38 -7.36
N ALA A 369 16.95 1.54 -6.74
CA ALA A 369 17.31 0.15 -6.46
C ALA A 369 17.47 -0.69 -7.73
N HIS A 370 16.59 -0.52 -8.72
CA HIS A 370 16.70 -1.22 -10.02
C HIS A 370 17.91 -0.74 -10.84
N ALA A 371 18.20 0.56 -10.84
CA ALA A 371 19.35 1.16 -11.50
C ALA A 371 20.64 0.72 -10.81
N LEU A 372 20.69 0.72 -9.47
CA LEU A 372 21.82 0.18 -8.71
C LEU A 372 22.04 -1.31 -9.01
N ARG A 373 20.96 -2.11 -9.08
CA ARG A 373 21.04 -3.54 -9.43
C ARG A 373 21.55 -3.74 -10.86
N PHE A 374 21.03 -2.98 -11.83
CA PHE A 374 21.50 -2.99 -13.21
C PHE A 374 22.97 -2.60 -13.29
N MET A 375 23.37 -1.50 -12.65
CA MET A 375 24.74 -1.00 -12.66
C MET A 375 25.70 -1.98 -11.98
N ALA A 376 25.31 -2.58 -10.85
CA ALA A 376 26.10 -3.59 -10.15
C ALA A 376 26.33 -4.82 -11.04
N HIS A 377 25.28 -5.35 -11.69
CA HIS A 377 25.43 -6.49 -12.59
C HIS A 377 26.17 -6.14 -13.89
N LEU A 378 26.00 -4.93 -14.43
CA LEU A 378 26.76 -4.45 -15.58
C LEU A 378 28.25 -4.35 -15.28
N ILE A 379 28.61 -3.73 -14.14
CA ILE A 379 30.00 -3.62 -13.70
C ILE A 379 30.59 -5.02 -13.45
N GLY A 380 29.85 -5.91 -12.76
CA GLY A 380 30.30 -7.29 -12.53
C GLY A 380 30.51 -8.09 -13.83
N GLN A 381 29.71 -7.84 -14.87
CA GLN A 381 29.93 -8.43 -16.19
C GLN A 381 31.15 -7.82 -16.91
N LEU A 382 31.31 -6.49 -16.83
CA LEU A 382 32.48 -5.78 -17.38
C LEU A 382 33.80 -6.27 -16.74
N GLU A 383 33.82 -6.51 -15.44
CA GLU A 383 34.97 -7.09 -14.71
C GLU A 383 35.32 -8.50 -15.22
N GLN A 384 34.31 -9.26 -15.64
CA GLN A 384 34.48 -10.58 -16.27
C GLN A 384 34.84 -10.48 -17.77
N GLY A 385 34.97 -9.27 -18.32
CA GLY A 385 35.28 -9.04 -19.73
C GLY A 385 34.15 -9.44 -20.70
N ARG A 386 32.91 -9.61 -20.22
CA ARG A 386 31.75 -9.97 -21.04
C ARG A 386 30.64 -8.94 -20.87
N ILE A 387 29.86 -8.67 -21.92
CA ILE A 387 28.58 -7.95 -21.80
C ILE A 387 27.54 -8.79 -22.51
N ASP A 388 26.67 -9.43 -21.74
CA ASP A 388 25.58 -10.24 -22.25
C ASP A 388 24.24 -9.67 -21.78
N LEU A 389 23.55 -9.02 -22.72
CA LEU A 389 22.26 -8.37 -22.47
C LEU A 389 21.18 -9.36 -22.01
N THR A 390 21.26 -10.63 -22.40
CA THR A 390 20.28 -11.66 -22.01
C THR A 390 20.47 -12.05 -20.55
N ILE A 391 21.72 -12.32 -20.16
CA ILE A 391 22.09 -12.60 -18.76
C ILE A 391 21.78 -11.39 -17.89
N LEU A 392 22.08 -10.19 -18.37
CA LEU A 392 21.84 -8.95 -17.64
C LEU A 392 20.33 -8.68 -17.42
N ALA A 393 19.50 -8.91 -18.45
CA ALA A 393 18.05 -8.80 -18.30
C ALA A 393 17.49 -9.80 -17.29
N GLN A 394 17.97 -11.06 -17.31
CA GLN A 394 17.59 -12.09 -16.34
C GLN A 394 17.98 -11.67 -14.91
N LEU A 395 19.23 -11.24 -14.70
CA LEU A 395 19.74 -10.83 -13.38
C LEU A 395 18.95 -9.66 -12.79
N VAL A 396 18.54 -8.70 -13.64
CA VAL A 396 17.80 -7.52 -13.18
C VAL A 396 16.33 -7.82 -12.89
N ARG A 397 15.67 -8.64 -13.71
CA ARG A 397 14.22 -8.93 -13.60
C ARG A 397 13.91 -10.07 -12.64
N ASP A 398 14.60 -11.19 -12.80
CA ASP A 398 14.19 -12.48 -12.26
C ASP A 398 15.20 -13.03 -11.23
N GLY A 399 16.37 -12.40 -11.10
CA GLY A 399 17.37 -12.71 -10.08
C GLY A 399 18.48 -13.64 -10.59
N GLU A 400 19.10 -14.38 -9.67
CA GLU A 400 20.32 -15.15 -9.93
C GLU A 400 20.17 -16.17 -11.08
N LEU A 401 21.24 -16.33 -11.85
CA LEU A 401 21.29 -17.28 -12.94
C LEU A 401 21.60 -18.68 -12.39
N THR A 402 20.79 -19.68 -12.70
CA THR A 402 21.11 -21.06 -12.36
C THR A 402 22.12 -21.66 -13.35
N PRO A 403 22.96 -22.63 -12.95
CA PRO A 403 23.89 -23.30 -13.86
C PRO A 403 23.20 -23.96 -15.06
N GLU A 404 21.97 -24.45 -14.85
CA GLU A 404 21.13 -25.03 -15.90
C GLU A 404 20.73 -24.00 -16.96
N MET A 405 20.40 -22.77 -16.53
CA MET A 405 20.04 -21.67 -17.43
C MET A 405 21.24 -21.21 -18.26
N GLU A 406 22.44 -21.14 -17.66
CA GLU A 406 23.68 -20.79 -18.38
C GLU A 406 24.04 -21.85 -19.43
N THR A 407 23.93 -23.13 -19.05
CA THR A 407 24.18 -24.27 -19.94
C THR A 407 23.18 -24.28 -21.10
N ARG A 408 21.90 -24.05 -20.81
CA ARG A 408 20.84 -23.98 -21.83
C ARG A 408 21.07 -22.83 -22.80
N LEU A 409 21.39 -21.63 -22.30
CA LEU A 409 21.69 -20.46 -23.14
C LEU A 409 22.88 -20.72 -24.07
N THR A 410 23.95 -21.32 -23.54
CA THR A 410 25.14 -21.69 -24.31
C THR A 410 24.79 -22.71 -25.39
N SER A 411 24.03 -23.75 -25.03
CA SER A 411 23.60 -24.80 -25.96
C SER A 411 22.74 -24.24 -27.10
N TYR A 412 21.85 -23.29 -26.83
CA TYR A 412 20.96 -22.69 -27.82
C TYR A 412 21.70 -21.76 -28.79
N ARG A 413 22.74 -21.06 -28.31
CA ARG A 413 23.60 -20.21 -29.17
C ARG A 413 24.48 -21.01 -30.13
N GLN A 414 24.79 -22.27 -29.80
CA GLN A 414 25.62 -23.15 -30.63
C GLN A 414 24.81 -23.96 -31.65
N LEU A 415 23.47 -23.85 -31.65
CA LEU A 415 22.63 -24.61 -32.58
C LEU A 415 22.87 -24.17 -34.03
N MET A 416 23.01 -25.16 -34.91
CA MET A 416 23.02 -24.91 -36.35
C MET A 416 21.63 -24.47 -36.81
N LYS A 417 21.57 -23.39 -37.59
CA LYS A 417 20.31 -22.86 -38.13
C LYS A 417 20.00 -23.51 -39.47
N SER A 418 18.73 -23.85 -39.66
CA SER A 418 18.17 -24.30 -40.95
C SER A 418 18.00 -23.14 -41.93
N ARG A 419 17.61 -23.43 -43.18
CA ARG A 419 17.28 -22.41 -44.20
C ARG A 419 16.24 -21.40 -43.70
N ILE A 420 15.31 -21.84 -42.86
CA ILE A 420 14.21 -21.02 -42.32
C ILE A 420 14.60 -20.33 -41.01
N GLY A 421 15.88 -20.33 -40.61
CA GLY A 421 16.36 -19.64 -39.42
C GLY A 421 16.04 -20.33 -38.08
N THR A 422 15.38 -21.50 -38.11
CA THR A 422 15.12 -22.34 -36.92
C THR A 422 16.37 -23.10 -36.50
N GLY A 423 16.70 -23.12 -35.21
CA GLY A 423 17.82 -23.89 -34.65
C GLY A 423 17.51 -25.39 -34.65
N CYS A 424 18.53 -26.22 -34.88
CA CYS A 424 18.41 -27.68 -34.90
C CYS A 424 19.35 -28.33 -33.89
N THR A 425 18.81 -29.20 -33.03
CA THR A 425 19.59 -29.94 -32.02
C THR A 425 20.45 -31.05 -32.62
N ASP A 426 19.96 -31.75 -33.65
CA ASP A 426 20.73 -32.76 -34.39
C ASP A 426 20.38 -32.70 -35.90
N PRO A 427 21.16 -31.95 -36.69
CA PRO A 427 20.93 -31.84 -38.13
C PRO A 427 21.43 -33.05 -38.91
N ARG A 428 22.19 -33.98 -38.30
CA ARG A 428 22.74 -35.17 -38.98
C ARG A 428 21.87 -36.42 -38.80
N ARG A 429 20.94 -36.38 -37.86
CA ARG A 429 19.93 -37.41 -37.60
C ARG A 429 18.52 -36.79 -37.47
N PRO A 430 17.96 -36.26 -38.57
CA PRO A 430 16.56 -35.84 -38.58
C PRO A 430 15.62 -37.05 -38.39
N PRO A 431 14.44 -36.85 -37.79
CA PRO A 431 13.41 -37.88 -37.69
C PRO A 431 12.89 -38.32 -39.06
N GLU A 432 12.54 -39.60 -39.19
CA GLU A 432 12.05 -40.20 -40.43
C GLU A 432 10.77 -39.52 -40.94
N SER A 433 9.89 -39.06 -40.04
CA SER A 433 8.67 -38.31 -40.39
C SER A 433 8.94 -36.97 -41.13
N VAL A 434 10.12 -36.38 -40.90
CA VAL A 434 10.56 -35.09 -41.44
C VAL A 434 11.45 -35.27 -42.67
N ALA A 435 12.32 -36.30 -42.66
CA ALA A 435 13.21 -36.64 -43.77
C ALA A 435 13.26 -38.17 -43.99
N PRO A 436 12.27 -38.77 -44.67
CA PRO A 436 12.16 -40.23 -44.82
C PRO A 436 13.36 -40.88 -45.53
N ASN A 437 13.95 -40.18 -46.50
CA ASN A 437 15.06 -40.68 -47.31
C ASN A 437 16.42 -40.12 -46.85
N HIS A 438 16.59 -39.85 -45.55
CA HIS A 438 17.81 -39.24 -45.03
C HIS A 438 18.99 -40.22 -45.02
N VAL A 439 20.13 -39.78 -45.55
CA VAL A 439 21.38 -40.55 -45.49
C VAL A 439 22.10 -40.23 -44.17
N ALA A 440 22.23 -41.23 -43.31
CA ALA A 440 22.86 -41.08 -41.99
C ALA A 440 24.23 -40.37 -42.08
N GLY A 441 24.42 -39.34 -41.25
CA GLY A 441 25.66 -38.57 -41.17
C GLY A 441 25.74 -37.35 -42.09
N ARG A 442 24.89 -37.25 -43.13
CA ARG A 442 24.73 -36.02 -43.91
C ARG A 442 23.85 -35.02 -43.17
N LEU A 443 23.94 -33.73 -43.52
CA LEU A 443 23.02 -32.72 -43.01
C LEU A 443 21.63 -32.90 -43.62
N CYS A 444 20.59 -32.64 -42.83
CA CYS A 444 19.20 -32.66 -43.28
C CYS A 444 18.98 -31.65 -44.41
N GLY A 445 18.77 -32.13 -45.63
CA GLY A 445 18.56 -31.30 -46.82
C GLY A 445 17.10 -30.90 -47.08
N THR A 446 16.13 -31.48 -46.36
CA THR A 446 14.71 -31.16 -46.56
C THR A 446 14.32 -29.83 -45.90
N HIS A 447 15.01 -29.43 -44.83
CA HIS A 447 14.79 -28.19 -44.08
C HIS A 447 13.34 -27.93 -43.64
N ARG A 448 12.51 -28.97 -43.49
CA ARG A 448 11.11 -28.88 -43.04
C ARG A 448 11.00 -28.78 -41.52
N CYS A 449 11.65 -27.78 -40.93
CA CYS A 449 11.73 -27.66 -39.46
C CYS A 449 10.38 -27.27 -38.81
N LEU A 450 9.38 -26.86 -39.60
CA LEU A 450 8.02 -26.55 -39.12
C LEU A 450 7.09 -27.77 -39.11
N LYS A 451 7.45 -28.87 -39.79
CA LYS A 451 6.63 -30.08 -39.89
C LYS A 451 6.82 -30.96 -38.64
N ASP A 452 6.32 -30.49 -37.49
CA ASP A 452 6.38 -31.17 -36.18
C ASP A 452 7.74 -31.81 -35.87
N CYS A 453 8.82 -31.10 -36.21
CA CYS A 453 10.17 -31.63 -36.05
C CYS A 453 10.61 -31.51 -34.58
N PRO A 454 10.81 -32.61 -33.82
CA PRO A 454 11.25 -32.56 -32.43
C PRO A 454 12.62 -31.91 -32.23
N ASN A 455 13.47 -31.94 -33.28
CA ASN A 455 14.80 -31.34 -33.25
C ASN A 455 14.78 -29.81 -33.47
N ALA A 456 13.64 -29.24 -33.87
CA ALA A 456 13.50 -27.81 -34.11
C ALA A 456 13.41 -27.02 -32.79
N LYS A 457 14.15 -25.92 -32.71
CA LYS A 457 14.10 -24.94 -31.62
C LYS A 457 13.85 -23.55 -32.21
N PHE A 458 12.75 -22.95 -31.81
CA PHE A 458 12.31 -21.64 -32.28
C PHE A 458 12.91 -20.54 -31.41
N LEU A 459 13.66 -19.64 -32.03
CA LEU A 459 14.29 -18.50 -31.38
C LEU A 459 13.61 -17.20 -31.84
N PRO A 460 13.79 -16.07 -31.15
CA PRO A 460 13.28 -14.78 -31.60
C PRO A 460 13.72 -14.44 -33.03
N GLU A 461 14.95 -14.81 -33.42
CA GLU A 461 15.47 -14.55 -34.76
C GLU A 461 14.86 -15.47 -35.84
N SER A 462 14.13 -16.53 -35.47
CA SER A 462 13.48 -17.44 -36.42
C SER A 462 12.22 -16.83 -37.05
N LEU A 463 11.67 -15.74 -36.50
CA LEU A 463 10.44 -15.09 -36.99
C LEU A 463 10.48 -14.83 -38.50
N ASP A 464 11.54 -14.18 -38.98
CA ASP A 464 11.67 -13.76 -40.38
C ASP A 464 11.66 -14.96 -41.33
N GLY A 465 12.33 -16.06 -40.96
CA GLY A 465 12.42 -17.25 -41.79
C GLY A 465 11.18 -18.15 -41.75
N ILE A 466 10.44 -18.15 -40.63
CA ILE A 466 9.12 -18.81 -40.55
C ILE A 466 8.11 -18.04 -41.41
N ALA A 467 8.07 -16.71 -41.29
CA ALA A 467 7.22 -15.86 -42.12
C ALA A 467 7.53 -16.04 -43.62
N MET A 468 8.81 -16.10 -43.99
CA MET A 468 9.25 -16.45 -45.35
C MET A 468 8.65 -17.78 -45.81
N ARG A 469 8.77 -18.83 -44.99
CA ARG A 469 8.31 -20.18 -45.36
C ARG A 469 6.80 -20.28 -45.49
N VAL A 470 6.04 -19.60 -44.63
CA VAL A 470 4.58 -19.53 -44.74
C VAL A 470 4.15 -18.86 -46.04
N GLU A 471 4.78 -17.73 -46.43
CA GLU A 471 4.45 -17.09 -47.71
C GLU A 471 4.92 -17.92 -48.93
N GLU A 472 6.05 -18.64 -48.82
CA GLU A 472 6.44 -19.64 -49.83
C GLU A 472 5.35 -20.71 -50.02
N LEU A 473 4.84 -21.27 -48.91
CA LEU A 473 3.82 -22.31 -48.90
C LEU A 473 2.48 -21.80 -49.45
N MET A 474 2.06 -20.58 -49.07
CA MET A 474 0.86 -19.94 -49.64
C MET A 474 0.96 -19.79 -51.16
N THR A 475 2.12 -19.34 -51.65
CA THR A 475 2.36 -19.21 -53.10
C THR A 475 2.38 -20.57 -53.79
N MET A 476 2.93 -21.59 -53.13
CA MET A 476 2.93 -22.97 -53.62
C MET A 476 1.52 -23.58 -53.67
N LEU A 477 0.65 -23.25 -52.72
CA LEU A 477 -0.75 -23.69 -52.70
C LEU A 477 -1.53 -23.19 -53.92
N GLU A 478 -1.25 -21.95 -54.36
CA GLU A 478 -1.90 -21.36 -55.53
C GLU A 478 -1.42 -21.94 -56.86
N ARG A 479 -0.18 -22.46 -56.92
CA ARG A 479 0.48 -22.83 -58.18
C ARG A 479 0.67 -24.32 -58.40
N LEU A 480 0.67 -25.13 -57.35
CA LEU A 480 0.83 -26.57 -57.47
C LEU A 480 -0.52 -27.28 -57.66
N PRO A 481 -0.57 -28.37 -58.45
CA PRO A 481 -1.72 -29.25 -58.47
C PRO A 481 -2.03 -29.76 -57.05
N ARG A 482 -3.32 -29.77 -56.69
CA ARG A 482 -3.78 -30.11 -55.34
C ARG A 482 -3.33 -31.50 -54.86
N GLU A 483 -3.24 -32.46 -55.76
CA GLU A 483 -2.71 -33.79 -55.47
C GLU A 483 -1.23 -33.75 -55.03
N THR A 484 -0.39 -33.00 -55.75
CA THR A 484 1.03 -32.81 -55.42
C THR A 484 1.19 -32.08 -54.09
N TRP A 485 0.33 -31.11 -53.79
CA TRP A 485 0.32 -30.40 -52.53
C TRP A 485 0.09 -31.33 -51.33
N LEU A 486 -0.99 -32.12 -51.39
CA LEU A 486 -1.39 -33.04 -50.32
C LEU A 486 -0.38 -34.19 -50.15
N ARG A 487 0.05 -34.82 -51.24
CA ARG A 487 1.05 -35.91 -51.18
C ARG A 487 2.37 -35.45 -50.59
N SER A 488 2.74 -34.19 -50.80
CA SER A 488 3.98 -33.62 -50.27
C SER A 488 3.87 -33.22 -48.81
N GLY A 489 2.68 -33.21 -48.21
CA GLY A 489 2.45 -32.81 -46.82
C GLY A 489 2.74 -31.32 -46.54
N PHE A 490 2.48 -30.45 -47.51
CA PHE A 490 2.67 -29.00 -47.38
C PHE A 490 1.54 -28.31 -46.61
N ASP A 491 0.37 -28.93 -46.56
CA ASP A 491 -0.76 -28.55 -45.71
C ASP A 491 -0.39 -28.55 -44.23
N ASN A 492 0.16 -29.65 -43.73
CA ASN A 492 0.58 -29.76 -42.32
C ASN A 492 1.73 -28.79 -41.99
N GLU A 493 2.63 -28.54 -42.95
CA GLU A 493 3.73 -27.59 -42.76
C GLU A 493 3.23 -26.13 -42.70
N LEU A 494 2.22 -25.79 -43.50
CA LEU A 494 1.60 -24.46 -43.51
C LEU A 494 0.85 -24.22 -42.19
N GLU A 495 0.01 -25.17 -41.76
CA GLU A 495 -0.75 -25.08 -40.51
C GLU A 495 0.17 -24.91 -39.31
N ALA A 496 1.24 -25.71 -39.21
CA ALA A 496 2.22 -25.58 -38.14
C ALA A 496 2.97 -24.24 -38.19
N GLY A 497 3.29 -23.74 -39.39
CA GLY A 497 3.92 -22.42 -39.56
C GLY A 497 3.05 -21.27 -39.10
N GLU A 498 1.76 -21.28 -39.45
CA GLU A 498 0.80 -20.26 -39.01
C GLU A 498 0.57 -20.32 -37.50
N PHE A 499 0.40 -21.53 -36.95
CA PHE A 499 0.27 -21.72 -35.50
C PHE A 499 1.46 -21.16 -34.72
N LEU A 500 2.70 -21.40 -35.19
CA LEU A 500 3.91 -20.91 -34.54
C LEU A 500 4.01 -19.38 -34.56
N LEU A 501 3.62 -18.74 -35.68
CA LEU A 501 3.61 -17.29 -35.79
C LEU A 501 2.60 -16.65 -34.81
N ASP A 502 1.41 -17.25 -34.69
CA ASP A 502 0.35 -16.73 -33.82
C ASP A 502 0.62 -16.96 -32.32
N THR A 503 1.30 -18.04 -31.95
CA THR A 503 1.48 -18.41 -30.53
C THR A 503 2.81 -17.98 -29.92
N LEU A 504 3.90 -17.95 -30.69
CA LEU A 504 5.25 -17.72 -30.14
C LEU A 504 5.77 -16.29 -30.30
N TYR A 505 5.19 -15.49 -31.19
CA TYR A 505 5.73 -14.19 -31.57
C TYR A 505 4.75 -13.04 -31.30
N PRO A 506 5.25 -11.79 -31.12
CA PRO A 506 4.39 -10.63 -30.90
C PRO A 506 3.47 -10.38 -32.10
N VAL A 507 2.17 -10.19 -31.82
CA VAL A 507 1.11 -9.98 -32.82
C VAL A 507 1.40 -8.79 -33.76
N GLU A 508 2.16 -7.81 -33.29
CA GLU A 508 2.48 -6.60 -34.08
C GLU A 508 3.62 -6.83 -35.09
N ASP A 509 4.55 -7.73 -34.80
CA ASP A 509 5.73 -7.98 -35.64
C ASP A 509 5.43 -8.94 -36.79
N VAL A 510 4.54 -9.91 -36.56
CA VAL A 510 4.20 -10.98 -37.53
C VAL A 510 3.69 -10.43 -38.87
N PRO A 511 2.71 -9.50 -38.92
CA PRO A 511 2.20 -8.96 -40.19
C PRO A 511 3.29 -8.26 -40.99
N SER A 512 4.18 -7.52 -40.32
CA SER A 512 5.27 -6.79 -40.98
C SER A 512 6.25 -7.75 -41.68
N ALA A 513 6.60 -8.85 -41.02
CA ALA A 513 7.48 -9.89 -41.57
C ALA A 513 6.82 -10.62 -42.74
N ARG A 514 5.54 -10.98 -42.64
CA ARG A 514 4.79 -11.64 -43.72
C ARG A 514 4.67 -10.73 -44.96
N VAL A 515 4.29 -9.46 -44.78
CA VAL A 515 4.19 -8.49 -45.89
C VAL A 515 5.53 -8.28 -46.58
N LYS A 516 6.63 -8.21 -45.82
CA LYS A 516 7.99 -8.11 -46.37
C LYS A 516 8.28 -9.27 -47.31
N TRP A 517 8.03 -10.51 -46.90
CA TRP A 517 8.34 -11.69 -47.72
C TRP A 517 7.41 -11.88 -48.89
N ARG A 518 6.11 -11.59 -48.73
CA ARG A 518 5.15 -11.55 -49.84
C ARG A 518 5.63 -10.65 -50.97
N LYS A 519 6.02 -9.40 -50.64
CA LYS A 519 6.53 -8.44 -51.63
C LYS A 519 7.78 -8.94 -52.37
N ARG A 520 8.70 -9.60 -51.66
CA ARG A 520 9.93 -10.14 -52.25
C ARG A 520 9.69 -11.35 -53.14
N ILE A 521 8.67 -12.15 -52.84
CA ILE A 521 8.24 -13.26 -53.69
C ILE A 521 7.56 -12.71 -54.96
N GLU A 522 6.64 -11.76 -54.80
CA GLU A 522 5.92 -11.13 -55.92
C GLU A 522 6.83 -10.33 -56.86
N SER A 523 7.88 -9.70 -56.33
CA SER A 523 8.87 -8.97 -57.14
C SER A 523 9.86 -9.90 -57.86
N GLY A 524 9.81 -11.21 -57.59
CA GLY A 524 10.76 -12.19 -58.14
C GLY A 524 12.15 -12.13 -57.51
N GLU A 525 12.39 -11.32 -56.47
CA GLU A 525 13.67 -11.24 -55.75
C GLU A 525 13.98 -12.50 -54.93
N HIS A 526 12.97 -13.30 -54.59
CA HIS A 526 13.10 -14.53 -53.82
C HIS A 526 12.79 -15.78 -54.66
N ILE A 527 13.66 -16.78 -54.57
CA ILE A 527 13.49 -18.08 -55.25
C ILE A 527 12.77 -19.04 -54.31
N ILE A 528 11.61 -19.55 -54.73
CA ILE A 528 10.90 -20.59 -54.00
C ILE A 528 11.47 -21.96 -54.41
N PRO A 529 11.98 -22.78 -53.47
CA PRO A 529 12.47 -24.12 -53.80
C PRO A 529 11.34 -24.98 -54.37
N GLY A 530 11.58 -25.56 -55.54
CA GLY A 530 10.59 -26.39 -56.24
C GLY A 530 9.69 -25.61 -57.22
N LEU A 531 9.64 -24.28 -57.17
CA LEU A 531 8.89 -23.44 -58.12
C LEU A 531 9.75 -22.43 -58.90
N GLY A 532 10.94 -22.08 -58.41
CA GLY A 532 11.82 -21.11 -59.08
C GLY A 532 11.46 -19.65 -58.78
N HIS A 533 11.85 -18.75 -59.68
CA HIS A 533 11.45 -17.33 -59.63
C HIS A 533 10.01 -17.17 -60.07
N ILE A 534 9.26 -16.41 -59.29
CA ILE A 534 7.88 -16.06 -59.62
C ILE A 534 7.87 -14.61 -60.08
N GLY A 535 8.06 -14.40 -61.38
CA GLY A 535 7.98 -13.07 -61.98
C GLY A 535 6.53 -12.61 -62.19
N PRO A 536 6.29 -11.30 -62.37
CA PRO A 536 4.99 -10.78 -62.78
C PRO A 536 4.74 -11.15 -64.26
N ARG A 537 3.97 -12.24 -64.49
CA ARG A 537 3.37 -12.67 -65.77
C ARG A 537 4.33 -12.91 -66.95
N GLU A 538 4.74 -14.16 -67.15
CA GLU A 538 4.88 -14.71 -68.50
C GLU A 538 3.48 -15.16 -68.98
N PHE A 539 2.72 -14.25 -69.60
CA PHE A 539 1.72 -14.65 -70.58
C PHE A 539 2.43 -14.64 -71.94
N VAL A 540 2.93 -15.79 -72.37
CA VAL A 540 3.29 -16.00 -73.77
C VAL A 540 2.12 -16.73 -74.40
N GLU A 541 1.47 -16.04 -75.35
CA GLU A 541 0.42 -16.56 -76.22
C GLU A 541 0.87 -17.86 -76.88
N VAL A 542 0.07 -18.92 -76.73
CA VAL A 542 0.14 -20.07 -77.62
C VAL A 542 -0.86 -19.80 -78.75
N ALA A 543 -0.31 -19.66 -79.97
CA ALA A 543 -1.03 -19.48 -81.22
C ALA A 543 -1.96 -20.65 -81.57
#